data_AF-A0A2S7EP74-F1
#
_entry.id   AF-A0A2S7EP74-F1
#
_cell.length_a   1.000
_cell.length_b   1.000
_cell.length_c   1.000
_cell.angle_alpha   90.00
_cell.angle_beta   90.00
_cell.angle_gamma   90.00
#
_symmetry.space_group_name_H-M   'P 1'
#
loop_
_entity.id
_entity.type
_entity.pdbx_description
1 polymer ?
#
loop_
_entity_poly.entity_id
_entity_poly.type
_entity_poly.pdbx_seq_one_letter_code
_entity_poly.pdbx_strand_id
1 'polypeptide(L)' 'MTLSMQHDARFDLHRKPTRREVLLAQMDQVVPWSHLCACIAPFYPKVRQSGGHPPVGLERMLRIHCTAW' A
#
# COMPACT_ATOMS: atom_id res chain seq x y z
N MET A 1 0.31 -33.81 13.87
CA MET A 1 0.57 -33.96 12.43
C MET A 1 1.09 -32.62 11.93
N THR A 2 2.41 -32.51 11.80
CA THR A 2 3.09 -31.30 11.30
C THR A 2 3.21 -31.47 9.80
N LEU A 3 2.34 -30.83 9.01
CA LEU A 3 2.48 -30.86 7.56
C LEU A 3 2.30 -29.44 6.99
N SER A 4 3.32 -29.04 6.23
CA SER A 4 3.34 -27.99 5.22
C SER A 4 3.45 -26.54 5.68
N MET A 5 4.69 -26.14 5.99
CA MET A 5 5.15 -24.74 5.97
C MET A 5 6.41 -24.59 5.08
N GLN A 6 6.51 -25.35 3.98
CA GLN A 6 7.74 -25.36 3.15
C GLN A 6 7.57 -25.02 1.66
N HIS A 7 6.40 -24.59 1.18
CA HIS A 7 6.22 -24.35 -0.26
C HIS A 7 6.22 -22.87 -0.70
N ASP A 8 6.35 -21.89 0.20
CA ASP A 8 6.31 -20.46 -0.16
C ASP A 8 7.70 -19.88 -0.48
N ALA A 9 8.73 -20.28 0.29
CA ALA A 9 10.05 -19.63 0.23
C ALA A 9 10.79 -19.79 -1.12
N ARG A 10 10.48 -20.84 -1.90
CA ARG A 10 11.19 -21.11 -3.17
C ARG A 10 10.69 -20.26 -4.35
N PHE A 11 9.44 -19.80 -4.28
CA PHE A 11 8.82 -18.99 -5.34
C PHE A 11 9.05 -17.49 -5.13
N ASP A 12 9.22 -17.03 -3.89
CA ASP A 12 9.56 -15.63 -3.61
C ASP A 12 10.96 -15.24 -4.06
N LEU A 13 11.94 -16.15 -3.98
CA LEU A 13 13.34 -15.87 -4.35
C LEU A 13 13.56 -15.54 -5.83
N HIS A 14 12.65 -15.95 -6.72
CA HIS A 14 12.75 -15.72 -8.17
C HIS A 14 11.63 -14.83 -8.72
N ARG A 15 10.86 -14.19 -7.82
CA ARG A 15 9.77 -13.32 -8.24
C ARG A 15 10.36 -12.05 -8.87
N LYS A 16 10.16 -11.91 -10.17
CA LYS A 16 10.42 -10.65 -10.86
C LYS A 16 9.47 -9.60 -10.26
N PRO A 17 9.98 -8.46 -9.76
CA PRO A 17 9.12 -7.41 -9.23
C PRO A 17 8.18 -6.96 -10.34
N THR A 18 6.89 -6.86 -10.02
CA THR A 18 5.93 -6.35 -10.98
C THR A 18 6.21 -4.87 -11.25
N ARG A 19 5.78 -4.36 -12.41
CA ARG A 19 5.96 -2.93 -12.74
C ARG A 19 5.38 -2.00 -11.66
N ARG A 20 4.28 -2.41 -11.02
CA ARG A 20 3.65 -1.70 -9.90
C ARG A 20 4.56 -1.61 -8.67
N GLU A 21 5.26 -2.69 -8.35
CA GLU A 21 6.20 -2.74 -7.22
C GLU A 21 7.43 -1.87 -7.48
N VAL A 22 7.97 -1.90 -8.71
CA VAL A 22 9.10 -1.04 -9.11
C VAL A 22 8.71 0.43 -9.05
N LEU A 23 7.54 0.79 -9.59
CA LEU A 23 7.03 2.16 -9.52
C LEU A 23 6.87 2.60 -8.06
N LEU A 24 6.23 1.78 -7.22
CA LEU A 24 6.04 2.10 -5.82
C LEU A 24 7.37 2.29 -5.08
N ALA A 25 8.38 1.46 -5.36
CA ALA A 25 9.71 1.59 -4.79
C ALA A 25 10.40 2.89 -5.22
N GLN A 26 10.27 3.28 -6.50
CA GLN A 26 10.79 4.57 -6.98
C GLN A 26 10.07 5.74 -6.31
N MET A 27 8.75 5.66 -6.18
CA MET A 27 7.94 6.66 -5.50
C MET A 27 8.33 6.79 -4.03
N ASP A 28 8.62 5.69 -3.34
CA ASP A 28 9.05 5.73 -1.94
C ASP A 28 10.36 6.50 -1.70
N GLN A 29 11.23 6.55 -2.71
CA GLN A 29 12.47 7.33 -2.65
C GLN A 29 12.26 8.83 -2.91
N VAL A 30 11.30 9.19 -3.78
CA VAL A 30 11.13 10.59 -4.24
C VAL A 30 9.96 11.31 -3.58
N VAL A 31 8.96 10.58 -3.09
CA VAL A 31 7.74 11.15 -2.52
C VAL A 31 7.90 11.31 -1.01
N PRO A 32 7.79 12.53 -0.47
CA PRO A 32 7.76 12.73 0.98
C PRO A 32 6.38 12.35 1.52
N TRP A 33 6.11 11.05 1.67
CA TRP A 33 4.79 10.50 2.04
C TRP A 33 4.19 11.13 3.29
N SER A 34 4.99 11.37 4.32
CA SER A 34 4.52 11.99 5.56
C SER A 34 4.02 13.41 5.33
N HIS A 35 4.73 14.20 4.52
CA HIS A 35 4.33 15.56 4.20
C HIS A 35 3.10 15.58 3.29
N LEU A 36 3.07 14.70 2.28
CA LEU A 36 1.92 14.53 1.40
C LEU A 36 0.66 14.14 2.20
N CYS A 37 0.79 13.19 3.11
CA CYS A 37 -0.31 12.79 4.00
C CYS A 37 -0.76 13.95 4.89
N ALA A 38 0.16 14.74 5.46
CA ALA A 38 -0.18 15.90 6.27
C ALA A 38 -0.95 16.97 5.46
N CYS A 39 -0.55 17.22 4.22
CA CYS A 39 -1.24 18.16 3.32
C CYS A 39 -2.66 17.71 2.95
N ILE A 40 -2.87 16.40 2.79
CA ILE A 40 -4.17 15.84 2.37
C ILE A 40 -5.07 15.54 3.58
N ALA A 41 -4.51 15.30 4.76
CA ALA A 41 -5.25 15.03 6.00
C ALA A 41 -6.42 15.97 6.31
N PRO A 42 -6.33 17.32 6.13
CA PRO A 42 -7.46 18.21 6.40
C PRO A 42 -8.61 18.06 5.38
N PHE A 43 -8.33 17.59 4.17
CA PHE A 43 -9.32 17.35 3.12
C PHE A 43 -9.87 15.91 3.14
N TYR A 44 -9.17 14.99 3.80
CA TYR A 44 -9.57 13.60 3.85
C TYR A 44 -10.64 13.38 4.93
N PRO A 45 -11.87 12.99 4.56
CA PRO A 45 -12.95 12.83 5.52
C PRO A 45 -12.61 11.70 6.52
N LYS A 46 -12.45 12.07 7.79
CA LYS A 46 -12.23 11.14 8.89
C LYS A 46 -13.56 10.46 9.24
N VAL A 47 -13.90 9.41 8.49
CA VAL A 47 -15.05 8.51 8.74
C VAL A 47 -16.42 9.19 8.56
N ARG A 48 -17.31 8.52 7.84
CA ARG A 48 -18.74 8.86 7.81
C ARG A 48 -19.39 8.35 9.10
N GLN A 49 -20.10 9.20 9.84
CA GLN A 49 -20.83 8.83 11.07
C GLN A 49 -21.91 7.74 10.84
N SER A 50 -22.38 7.55 9.61
CA SER A 50 -23.21 6.41 9.23
C SER A 50 -22.33 5.30 8.69
N GLY A 51 -22.38 4.13 9.33
CA GLY A 51 -21.53 2.96 9.11
C GLY A 51 -21.19 2.63 7.64
N GLY A 52 -19.96 2.13 7.49
CA GLY A 52 -19.35 1.68 6.24
C GLY A 52 -17.96 1.11 6.53
N HIS A 53 -17.25 0.66 5.49
CA HIS A 53 -15.88 0.16 5.65
C HIS A 53 -14.99 1.21 6.35
N PRO A 54 -14.13 0.80 7.30
CA PRO A 54 -13.20 1.72 7.92
C PRO A 54 -12.36 2.39 6.83
N PRO A 55 -12.15 3.72 6.88
CA PRO A 55 -11.38 4.40 5.88
C PRO A 55 -9.98 3.80 5.83
N VAL A 56 -9.57 3.42 4.63
CA VAL A 56 -8.20 2.99 4.35
C VAL A 56 -7.29 4.13 4.79
N GLY A 57 -6.27 3.84 5.60
CA GLY A 57 -5.31 4.85 6.04
C GLY A 57 -4.78 5.64 4.83
N LEU A 58 -4.73 6.97 4.94
CA LEU A 58 -4.44 7.88 3.82
C LEU A 58 -3.22 7.44 3.01
N GLU A 59 -2.15 7.06 3.69
CA GLU A 59 -0.93 6.55 3.06
C GLU A 59 -1.16 5.27 2.24
N ARG A 60 -1.94 4.31 2.77
CA ARG A 60 -2.31 3.08 2.05
C ARG A 60 -3.21 3.38 0.86
N MET A 61 -4.15 4.31 0.99
CA MET A 61 -5.02 4.74 -0.11
C MET A 61 -4.21 5.36 -1.25
N LEU A 62 -3.27 6.25 -0.91
CA LEU A 62 -2.39 6.88 -1.89
C LEU A 62 -1.53 5.84 -2.62
N ARG A 63 -0.92 4.89 -1.90
CA ARG A 63 -0.14 3.81 -2.53
C ARG A 63 -0.98 2.95 -3.48
N ILE A 64 -2.22 2.63 -3.12
CA ILE A 64 -3.13 1.88 -4.01
C ILE A 64 -3.44 2.71 -5.27
N HIS A 65 -3.77 3.99 -5.12
CA HIS A 65 -4.09 4.86 -6.25
C HIS A 65 -2.92 4.99 -7.22
N CYS A 66 -1.69 5.16 -6.70
CA CYS A 66 -0.47 5.23 -7.51
C CYS A 66 -0.17 3.93 -8.28
N THR A 67 -0.70 2.78 -7.84
CA THR A 67 -0.56 1.50 -8.56
C THR A 67 -1.73 1.17 -9.50
N ALA A 68 -2.85 1.88 -9.34
CA ALA A 68 -4.06 1.70 -10.14
C ALA A 68 -4.09 2.61 -11.38
N TRP A 69 -3.34 3.71 -11.35
CA TRP A 69 -3.08 4.59 -12.49
C TRP A 69 -1.98 4.06 -13.41
#